data_AF-A0A1Q7CCC1-F1
#
_entry.id   AF-A0A1Q7CCC1-F1
#
_cell.length_a   1.000
_cell.length_b   1.000
_cell.length_c   1.000
_cell.angle_alpha   90.00
_cell.angle_beta   90.00
_cell.angle_gamma   90.00
#
_symmetry.space_group_name_H-M   'P 1'
#
loop_
_entity.id
_entity.type
_entity.pdbx_description
1 polymer ?
#
loop_
_entity_poly.entity_id
_entity_poly.type
_entity_poly.pdbx_seq_one_letter_code
_entity_poly.pdbx_strand_id
1 'polypeptide(L)'
;MLAPLLEITTRLDPQLLVAYEYGANFLAPKPPDGAGMPRRAIELAEYGIRNNPNEWKLYYQLGFIHYMELQDYAAAADAFARGSRVPNAHPWLKLMAAQMAEHAGDLQTARMMWTTMYQSTHDRSIKANAAAHLRALQVDEDVSIVEALVARYRDRTGRLPGSFSDLEAAGSLRGTPVDPLGHPYRLMQDGHVVVRVPDDLPFLKKGTPPGYVPPQTPKLLPTD
;
A
#
# COMPACT_ATOMS: atom_id res chain seq x y z
N MET A 1 18.69 12.93 3.90
CA MET A 1 18.46 14.38 4.16
C MET A 1 16.99 14.74 4.43
N LEU A 2 16.03 13.84 4.21
CA LEU A 2 14.60 14.17 4.35
C LEU A 2 14.19 14.58 5.77
N ALA A 3 14.63 13.85 6.79
CA ALA A 3 14.15 14.04 8.15
C ALA A 3 14.46 15.43 8.77
N PRO A 4 15.71 15.95 8.71
CA PRO A 4 15.99 17.29 9.22
C PRO A 4 15.18 18.38 8.49
N LEU A 5 14.89 18.21 7.19
CA LEU A 5 14.10 19.16 6.43
C LEU A 5 12.66 19.21 6.96
N LEU A 6 12.01 18.06 7.13
CA LEU A 6 10.65 17.99 7.68
C LEU A 6 10.58 18.55 9.11
N GLU A 7 11.57 18.25 9.95
CA GLU A 7 11.66 18.76 11.32
C GLU A 7 11.84 20.29 11.37
N ILE A 8 12.66 20.87 10.50
CA ILE A 8 12.82 22.33 10.42
C ILE A 8 11.53 22.97 9.93
N THR A 9 10.96 22.45 8.85
CA THR A 9 9.73 22.99 8.26
C THR A 9 8.57 22.97 9.26
N THR A 10 8.36 21.88 9.97
CA THR A 10 7.29 21.76 10.98
C THR A 10 7.55 22.57 12.25
N ARG A 11 8.80 22.91 12.56
CA ARG A 11 9.11 23.89 13.61
C ARG A 11 8.79 25.32 13.18
N LEU A 12 9.00 25.65 11.91
CA LEU A 12 8.67 26.97 11.36
C LEU A 12 7.17 27.16 11.20
N ASP A 13 6.47 26.16 10.71
CA ASP A 13 5.00 26.13 10.60
C ASP A 13 4.44 24.80 11.14
N PRO A 14 4.06 24.75 12.42
CA PRO A 14 3.51 23.55 13.02
C PRO A 14 2.16 23.13 12.43
N GLN A 15 1.44 24.03 11.76
CA GLN A 15 0.13 23.75 11.15
C GLN A 15 0.25 23.22 9.72
N LEU A 16 1.47 23.10 9.18
CA LEU A 16 1.72 22.58 7.84
C LEU A 16 1.54 21.05 7.79
N LEU A 17 0.28 20.61 7.69
CA LEU A 17 -0.13 19.20 7.77
C LEU A 17 0.59 18.28 6.76
N VAL A 18 0.85 18.79 5.56
CA VAL A 18 1.51 18.03 4.49
C VAL A 18 2.91 17.55 4.89
N ALA A 19 3.64 18.31 5.71
CA ALA A 19 4.99 17.89 6.13
C ALA A 19 4.95 16.62 7.00
N TYR A 20 3.93 16.46 7.84
CA TYR A 20 3.70 15.25 8.63
C TYR A 20 3.28 14.08 7.73
N GLU A 21 2.47 14.35 6.70
CA GLU A 21 2.04 13.36 5.71
C GLU A 21 3.21 12.79 4.91
N TYR A 22 4.17 13.64 4.51
CA TYR A 22 5.44 13.21 3.91
C TYR A 22 6.28 12.39 4.90
N GLY A 23 6.22 12.71 6.19
CA GLY A 23 6.82 11.91 7.25
C GLY A 23 6.33 10.46 7.23
N ALA A 24 5.01 10.28 7.20
CA ALA A 24 4.41 8.95 7.15
C ALA A 24 4.70 8.21 5.83
N ASN A 25 4.63 8.89 4.69
CA ASN A 25 4.69 8.24 3.37
C ASN A 25 6.11 8.04 2.81
N PHE A 26 7.10 8.83 3.23
CA PHE A 26 8.43 8.80 2.60
C PHE A 26 9.58 8.79 3.60
N LEU A 27 9.38 9.29 4.82
CA LEU A 27 10.40 9.18 5.86
C LEU A 27 10.37 7.81 6.56
N ALA A 28 9.17 7.29 6.83
CA ALA A 28 8.99 6.02 7.53
C ALA A 28 9.40 4.78 6.71
N PRO A 29 8.96 4.62 5.44
CA PRO A 29 9.19 3.40 4.67
C PRO A 29 10.66 3.10 4.41
N LYS A 30 11.03 1.82 4.37
CA LYS A 30 12.42 1.40 4.10
C LYS A 30 12.83 1.64 2.64
N PRO A 31 14.12 1.81 2.33
CA PRO A 31 14.59 1.82 0.96
C PRO A 31 14.21 0.51 0.22
N PRO A 32 13.86 0.56 -1.08
CA PRO A 32 13.85 1.74 -1.95
C PRO A 32 12.63 2.67 -1.79
N ASP A 33 11.63 2.26 -1.02
CA ASP A 33 10.32 2.93 -0.94
C ASP A 33 10.33 4.22 -0.11
N GLY A 34 11.34 4.41 0.74
CA GLY A 34 11.52 5.60 1.54
C GLY A 34 12.88 5.69 2.24
N ALA A 35 12.98 6.55 3.26
CA ALA A 35 14.23 6.83 3.97
C ALA A 35 14.57 5.86 5.12
N GLY A 36 13.66 4.98 5.51
CA GLY A 36 13.85 3.93 6.52
C GLY A 36 13.96 4.45 7.94
N MET A 37 13.26 5.55 8.28
CA MET A 37 13.34 6.20 9.59
C MET A 37 11.98 6.24 10.31
N PRO A 38 11.32 5.08 10.55
CA PRO A 38 9.97 5.04 11.12
C PRO A 38 9.88 5.68 12.51
N ARG A 39 10.92 5.54 13.35
CA ARG A 39 10.96 6.19 14.67
C ARG A 39 10.90 7.72 14.58
N ARG A 40 11.64 8.32 13.65
CA ARG A 40 11.60 9.78 13.43
C ARG A 40 10.29 10.23 12.82
N ALA A 41 9.68 9.42 11.96
CA ALA A 41 8.35 9.70 11.43
C ALA A 41 7.28 9.67 12.53
N ILE A 42 7.36 8.74 13.49
CA ILE A 42 6.49 8.69 14.67
C ILE A 42 6.68 9.94 15.54
N GLU A 43 7.93 10.31 15.84
CA GLU A 43 8.24 11.52 16.61
C GLU A 43 7.69 12.78 15.94
N LEU A 44 7.79 12.86 14.61
CA LEU A 44 7.24 13.94 13.81
C LEU A 44 5.70 13.96 13.87
N ALA A 45 5.04 12.82 13.69
CA ALA A 45 3.58 12.70 13.78
C ALA A 45 3.06 13.08 15.19
N GLU A 46 3.70 12.58 16.25
CA GLU A 46 3.36 12.94 17.64
C GLU A 46 3.61 14.43 17.92
N TYR A 47 4.68 15.02 17.36
CA TYR A 47 4.87 16.47 17.40
C TYR A 47 3.73 17.21 16.71
N GLY A 48 3.28 16.74 15.54
CA GLY A 48 2.12 17.27 14.85
C GLY A 48 0.87 17.22 15.72
N ILE A 49 0.56 16.06 16.31
CA ILE A 49 -0.62 15.87 17.18
C ILE A 49 -0.62 16.87 18.34
N ARG A 50 0.53 17.07 19.01
CA ARG A 50 0.63 18.04 20.12
C ARG A 50 0.32 19.47 19.70
N ASN A 51 0.69 19.85 18.48
CA ASN A 51 0.47 21.21 17.95
C ASN A 51 -0.87 21.37 17.21
N ASN A 52 -1.54 20.27 16.89
CA ASN A 52 -2.78 20.23 16.10
C ASN A 52 -3.72 19.13 16.63
N PRO A 53 -4.13 19.17 17.91
CA PRO A 53 -4.77 18.03 18.56
C PRO A 53 -6.13 17.64 17.97
N ASN A 54 -6.78 18.55 17.25
CA ASN A 54 -8.07 18.33 16.60
C ASN A 54 -7.97 17.82 15.15
N GLU A 55 -6.75 17.70 14.61
CA GLU A 55 -6.56 17.23 13.24
C GLU A 55 -6.45 15.70 13.19
N TRP A 56 -7.54 15.04 12.80
CA TRP A 56 -7.63 13.58 12.77
C TRP A 56 -6.59 12.95 11.81
N LYS A 57 -6.18 13.65 10.74
CA LYS A 57 -5.21 13.13 9.78
C LYS A 57 -3.86 12.80 10.39
N LEU A 58 -3.45 13.52 11.44
CA LEU A 58 -2.18 13.26 12.13
C LEU A 58 -2.22 11.96 12.93
N TYR A 59 -3.35 11.66 13.55
CA TYR A 59 -3.58 10.37 14.21
C TYR A 59 -3.67 9.23 13.20
N TYR A 60 -4.29 9.50 12.05
CA TYR A 60 -4.29 8.55 10.93
C TYR A 60 -2.87 8.24 10.46
N GLN A 61 -2.03 9.26 10.24
CA GLN A 61 -0.62 9.10 9.85
C GLN A 61 0.17 8.30 10.89
N LEU A 62 -0.03 8.59 12.18
CA LEU A 62 0.62 7.85 13.25
C LEU A 62 0.22 6.37 13.24
N GLY A 63 -1.07 6.07 13.19
CA GLY A 63 -1.57 4.70 13.12
C GLY A 63 -1.10 3.98 11.85
N PHE A 64 -1.02 4.72 10.74
CA PHE A 64 -0.49 4.24 9.47
C PHE A 64 0.96 3.79 9.58
N ILE A 65 1.83 4.59 10.22
CA ILE A 65 3.24 4.22 10.42
C ILE A 65 3.36 2.96 11.29
N HIS A 66 2.61 2.89 12.40
CA HIS A 66 2.63 1.71 13.28
C HIS A 66 2.20 0.44 12.55
N TYR A 67 1.14 0.53 11.74
CA TYR A 67 0.64 -0.60 10.97
C TYR A 67 1.60 -1.02 9.86
N MET A 68 1.95 -0.10 8.96
CA MET A 68 2.69 -0.43 7.74
C MET A 68 4.15 -0.78 8.01
N GLU A 69 4.80 -0.04 8.90
CA GLU A 69 6.26 -0.12 9.06
C GLU A 69 6.70 -1.00 10.22
N LEU A 70 5.92 -0.99 11.30
CA LEU A 70 6.28 -1.68 12.54
C LEU A 70 5.43 -2.93 12.78
N GLN A 71 4.31 -3.10 12.05
CA GLN A 71 3.31 -4.13 12.30
C GLN A 71 2.84 -4.13 13.78
N ASP A 72 2.88 -2.96 14.42
CA ASP A 72 2.45 -2.75 15.80
C ASP A 72 0.95 -2.42 15.80
N TYR A 73 0.15 -3.47 15.69
CA TYR A 73 -1.31 -3.35 15.62
C TYR A 73 -1.92 -2.70 16.87
N ALA A 74 -1.31 -2.89 18.04
CA ALA A 74 -1.79 -2.29 19.29
C ALA A 74 -1.59 -0.76 19.27
N ALA A 75 -0.41 -0.30 18.90
CA ALA A 75 -0.15 1.14 18.77
C ALA A 75 -0.95 1.77 17.62
N ALA A 76 -1.14 1.05 16.50
CA ALA A 76 -2.01 1.50 15.42
C ALA A 76 -3.46 1.66 15.90
N ALA A 77 -3.99 0.67 16.63
CA ALA A 77 -5.33 0.71 17.20
C ALA A 77 -5.52 1.91 18.14
N ASP A 78 -4.55 2.18 19.03
CA ASP A 78 -4.58 3.34 19.91
C ASP A 78 -4.62 4.66 19.13
N ALA A 79 -3.72 4.83 18.15
CA ALA A 79 -3.66 6.04 17.34
C ALA A 79 -4.98 6.29 16.60
N PHE A 80 -5.55 5.27 15.96
CA PHE A 80 -6.86 5.40 15.30
C PHE A 80 -7.99 5.65 16.30
N ALA A 81 -7.97 5.03 17.48
CA ALA A 81 -8.97 5.27 18.52
C ALA A 81 -8.91 6.71 19.03
N ARG A 82 -7.71 7.26 19.28
CA ARG A 82 -7.51 8.67 19.64
C ARG A 82 -8.02 9.60 18.53
N GLY A 83 -7.63 9.36 17.29
CA GLY A 83 -8.08 10.14 16.14
C GLY A 83 -9.59 10.07 15.90
N SER A 84 -10.25 8.96 16.22
CA SER A 84 -11.70 8.83 16.06
C SER A 84 -12.53 9.74 17.00
N ARG A 85 -11.91 10.26 18.06
CA ARG A 85 -12.56 11.07 19.09
C ARG A 85 -12.44 12.57 18.85
N VAL A 86 -11.63 12.99 17.88
CA VAL A 86 -11.42 14.42 17.60
C VAL A 86 -12.53 14.97 16.69
N PRO A 87 -12.77 16.30 16.68
CA PRO A 87 -13.77 16.91 15.81
C PRO A 87 -13.54 16.59 14.33
N ASN A 88 -14.62 16.40 13.58
CA ASN A 88 -14.59 16.10 12.13
C ASN A 88 -13.78 14.84 11.75
N ALA A 89 -13.53 13.94 12.71
CA ALA A 89 -12.83 12.70 12.45
C ALA A 89 -13.55 11.89 11.37
N HIS A 90 -12.78 11.34 10.43
CA HIS A 90 -13.35 10.46 9.42
C HIS A 90 -13.98 9.23 10.09
N PRO A 91 -15.25 8.87 9.80
CA PRO A 91 -15.99 7.83 10.54
C PRO A 91 -15.27 6.48 10.62
N TRP A 92 -14.44 6.18 9.61
CA TRP A 92 -13.72 4.94 9.53
C TRP A 92 -12.60 4.77 10.58
N LEU A 93 -12.14 5.84 11.27
CA LEU A 93 -11.01 5.72 12.22
C LEU A 93 -11.41 4.77 13.37
N LYS A 94 -12.69 4.80 13.76
CA LYS A 94 -13.25 3.87 14.73
C LYS A 94 -13.26 2.43 14.22
N LEU A 95 -13.55 2.22 12.94
CA LEU A 95 -13.51 0.90 12.30
C LEU A 95 -12.08 0.38 12.24
N MET A 96 -11.13 1.23 11.84
CA MET A 96 -9.70 0.90 11.81
C MET A 96 -9.19 0.50 13.20
N ALA A 97 -9.55 1.25 14.24
CA ALA A 97 -9.18 0.89 15.61
C ALA A 97 -9.67 -0.52 16.00
N ALA A 98 -10.91 -0.88 15.63
CA ALA A 98 -11.46 -2.22 15.87
C ALA A 98 -10.75 -3.30 15.06
N GLN A 99 -10.55 -3.08 13.75
CA GLN A 99 -9.84 -4.03 12.88
C GLN A 99 -8.41 -4.31 13.37
N MET A 100 -7.70 -3.28 13.84
CA MET A 100 -6.34 -3.43 14.35
C MET A 100 -6.31 -4.22 15.66
N ALA A 101 -7.28 -3.98 16.55
CA ALA A 101 -7.42 -4.75 17.78
C ALA A 101 -7.75 -6.23 17.53
N GLU A 102 -8.43 -6.55 16.41
CA GLU A 102 -8.76 -7.92 16.00
C GLU A 102 -7.68 -8.59 15.13
N HIS A 103 -6.58 -7.89 14.81
CA HIS A 103 -5.57 -8.35 13.84
C HIS A 103 -6.19 -8.75 12.48
N ALA A 104 -7.26 -8.07 12.07
CA ALA A 104 -8.03 -8.46 10.91
C ALA A 104 -7.31 -8.14 9.59
N GLY A 105 -7.20 -9.15 8.71
CA GLY A 105 -7.03 -9.08 7.25
C GLY A 105 -6.07 -8.03 6.66
N ASP A 106 -4.76 -8.34 6.63
CA ASP A 106 -3.71 -7.43 6.15
C ASP A 106 -3.98 -6.79 4.78
N LEU A 107 -4.47 -7.57 3.81
CA LEU A 107 -4.72 -7.07 2.45
C LEU A 107 -5.89 -6.08 2.37
N GLN A 108 -7.03 -6.39 2.99
CA GLN A 108 -8.22 -5.53 2.93
C GLN A 108 -8.04 -4.27 3.76
N THR A 109 -7.38 -4.39 4.92
CA THR A 109 -7.00 -3.23 5.71
C THR A 109 -6.04 -2.34 4.94
N ALA A 110 -4.97 -2.88 4.36
CA ALA A 110 -4.04 -2.09 3.55
C ALA A 110 -4.77 -1.38 2.39
N ARG A 111 -5.66 -2.08 1.67
CA ARG A 111 -6.48 -1.50 0.59
C ARG A 111 -7.36 -0.35 1.10
N MET A 112 -7.98 -0.53 2.26
CA MET A 112 -8.73 0.53 2.93
C MET A 112 -7.80 1.72 3.15
N MET A 113 -6.69 1.53 3.88
CA MET A 113 -5.69 2.57 4.25
C MET A 113 -5.26 3.40 3.06
N TRP A 114 -4.80 2.74 1.99
CA TRP A 114 -4.37 3.45 0.78
C TRP A 114 -5.52 4.16 0.06
N THR A 115 -6.73 3.62 0.08
CA THR A 115 -7.92 4.27 -0.50
C THR A 115 -8.27 5.55 0.26
N THR A 116 -8.27 5.54 1.59
CA THR A 116 -8.51 6.75 2.39
C THR A 116 -7.39 7.76 2.18
N MET A 117 -6.13 7.34 2.07
CA MET A 117 -5.06 8.26 1.76
C MET A 117 -5.26 8.93 0.39
N TYR A 118 -5.55 8.13 -0.65
CA TYR A 118 -5.81 8.60 -2.00
C TYR A 118 -6.96 9.61 -2.08
N GLN A 119 -8.04 9.38 -1.31
CA GLN A 119 -9.23 10.22 -1.32
C GLN A 119 -9.10 11.48 -0.47
N SER A 120 -8.24 11.48 0.56
CA SER A 120 -8.17 12.57 1.56
C SER A 120 -7.00 13.55 1.36
N THR A 121 -6.02 13.17 0.54
CA THR A 121 -4.85 14.00 0.24
C THR A 121 -5.07 14.89 -0.99
N HIS A 122 -4.49 16.08 -0.98
CA HIS A 122 -4.44 16.99 -2.14
C HIS A 122 -3.04 17.08 -2.73
N ASP A 123 -2.03 16.48 -2.08
CA ASP A 123 -0.67 16.45 -2.59
C ASP A 123 -0.56 15.40 -3.71
N ARG A 124 -0.07 15.83 -4.88
CA ARG A 124 0.00 14.98 -6.06
C ARG A 124 0.95 13.79 -5.87
N SER A 125 2.04 13.98 -5.15
CA SER A 125 3.03 12.91 -4.94
C SER A 125 2.48 11.84 -3.99
N ILE A 126 1.80 12.25 -2.92
CA ILE A 126 1.19 11.33 -1.95
C ILE A 126 0.02 10.59 -2.61
N LYS A 127 -0.77 11.30 -3.43
CA LYS A 127 -1.85 10.68 -4.20
C LYS A 127 -1.32 9.63 -5.18
N ALA A 128 -0.24 9.94 -5.91
CA ALA A 128 0.43 8.98 -6.80
C ALA A 128 1.01 7.78 -6.04
N ASN A 129 1.59 8.01 -4.86
CA ASN A 129 2.09 6.95 -3.99
C ASN A 129 0.96 5.99 -3.57
N ALA A 130 -0.16 6.55 -3.07
CA ALA A 130 -1.32 5.76 -2.69
C ALA A 130 -1.91 4.95 -3.86
N ALA A 131 -2.00 5.56 -5.06
CA ALA A 131 -2.45 4.86 -6.25
C ALA A 131 -1.53 3.71 -6.66
N ALA A 132 -0.21 3.90 -6.57
CA ALA A 132 0.75 2.85 -6.85
C ALA A 132 0.59 1.65 -5.91
N HIS A 133 0.45 1.89 -4.59
CA HIS A 133 0.15 0.82 -3.64
C HIS A 133 -1.20 0.13 -3.93
N LEU A 134 -2.25 0.87 -4.31
CA LEU A 134 -3.54 0.26 -4.68
C LEU A 134 -3.43 -0.66 -5.90
N ARG A 135 -2.66 -0.25 -6.92
CA ARG A 135 -2.37 -1.09 -8.09
C ARG A 135 -1.58 -2.33 -7.68
N ALA A 136 -0.59 -2.18 -6.80
CA ALA A 136 0.19 -3.31 -6.32
C ALA A 136 -0.67 -4.35 -5.59
N LEU A 137 -1.57 -3.90 -4.70
CA LEU A 137 -2.51 -4.78 -3.99
C LEU A 137 -3.48 -5.47 -4.96
N GLN A 138 -3.89 -4.80 -6.04
CA GLN A 138 -4.71 -5.42 -7.09
C GLN A 138 -3.94 -6.53 -7.81
N VAL A 139 -2.68 -6.28 -8.19
CA VAL A 139 -1.82 -7.30 -8.83
C VAL A 139 -1.61 -8.49 -7.91
N ASP A 140 -1.29 -8.26 -6.63
CA ASP A 140 -1.08 -9.34 -5.66
C ASP A 140 -2.33 -10.24 -5.53
N GLU A 141 -3.52 -9.64 -5.57
CA GLU A 141 -4.80 -10.35 -5.56
C GLU A 141 -5.07 -11.10 -6.86
N ASP A 142 -4.93 -10.43 -8.02
CA ASP A 142 -5.12 -11.01 -9.34
C ASP A 142 -4.22 -12.23 -9.56
N VAL A 143 -2.91 -12.08 -9.28
CA VAL A 143 -1.92 -13.15 -9.38
C VAL A 143 -2.32 -14.33 -8.51
N SER A 144 -2.73 -14.08 -7.27
CA SER A 144 -3.17 -15.15 -6.36
C SER A 144 -4.38 -15.90 -6.89
N ILE A 145 -5.36 -15.19 -7.46
CA ILE A 145 -6.57 -15.79 -8.06
C ILE A 145 -6.18 -16.64 -9.28
N VAL A 146 -5.37 -16.10 -10.17
CA VAL A 146 -5.00 -16.78 -11.42
C VAL A 146 -4.11 -18.00 -11.13
N GLU A 147 -3.14 -17.90 -10.23
CA GLU A 147 -2.32 -19.05 -9.81
C GLU A 147 -3.17 -20.15 -9.14
N ALA A 148 -4.22 -19.79 -8.39
CA ALA A 148 -5.17 -20.78 -7.87
C ALA A 148 -5.94 -21.50 -8.98
N LEU A 149 -6.26 -20.82 -10.09
CA LEU A 149 -6.87 -21.44 -11.27
C LEU A 149 -5.88 -22.34 -12.01
N VAL A 150 -4.61 -21.94 -12.12
CA VAL A 150 -3.52 -22.77 -12.66
C VAL A 150 -3.37 -24.06 -11.84
N ALA A 151 -3.37 -23.97 -10.51
CA ALA A 151 -3.30 -25.12 -9.63
C ALA A 151 -4.50 -26.07 -9.84
N ARG A 152 -5.72 -25.54 -9.90
CA ARG A 152 -6.93 -26.35 -10.18
C ARG A 152 -6.89 -27.02 -11.55
N TYR A 153 -6.34 -26.37 -12.57
CA TYR A 153 -6.16 -26.96 -13.89
C TYR A 153 -5.20 -28.16 -13.83
N ARG A 154 -4.08 -28.02 -13.12
CA ARG A 154 -3.12 -29.09 -12.89
C ARG A 154 -3.74 -30.27 -12.17
N ASP A 155 -4.50 -30.02 -11.12
CA ASP A 155 -5.12 -31.08 -10.32
C ASP A 155 -6.16 -31.89 -11.14
N ARG A 156 -6.79 -31.27 -12.15
CA ARG A 156 -7.76 -31.94 -13.05
C ARG A 156 -7.12 -32.67 -14.23
N THR A 157 -6.05 -32.11 -14.80
CA THR A 157 -5.48 -32.58 -16.07
C THR A 157 -4.16 -33.33 -15.92
N GLY A 158 -3.55 -33.28 -14.72
CA GLY A 158 -2.22 -33.81 -14.45
C GLY A 158 -1.07 -32.98 -15.00
N ARG A 159 -1.33 -31.84 -15.67
CA ARG A 159 -0.31 -30.97 -16.28
C ARG A 159 -0.61 -29.50 -16.04
N LEU A 160 0.41 -28.65 -16.05
CA LEU A 160 0.20 -27.21 -16.03
C LEU A 160 -0.38 -26.71 -17.37
N PRO A 161 -1.18 -25.63 -17.36
CA PRO A 161 -1.59 -24.95 -18.59
C PRO A 161 -0.34 -24.34 -19.26
N GLY A 162 -0.25 -24.44 -20.58
CA GLY A 162 0.83 -23.82 -21.35
C GLY A 162 0.56 -22.33 -21.67
N SER A 163 -0.70 -21.90 -21.55
CA SER A 163 -1.13 -20.54 -21.83
C SER A 163 -2.42 -20.18 -21.08
N PHE A 164 -2.78 -18.89 -21.06
CA PHE A 164 -4.10 -18.47 -20.58
C PHE A 164 -5.25 -19.01 -21.46
N SER A 165 -5.01 -19.25 -22.75
CA SER A 165 -6.00 -19.87 -23.64
C SER A 165 -6.37 -21.30 -23.22
N ASP A 166 -5.45 -22.05 -22.60
CA ASP A 166 -5.78 -23.38 -22.06
C ASP A 166 -6.74 -23.28 -20.86
N LEU A 167 -6.56 -22.26 -20.02
CA LEU A 167 -7.45 -21.97 -18.89
C LEU A 167 -8.82 -21.48 -19.36
N GLU A 168 -8.86 -20.68 -20.42
CA GLU A 168 -10.09 -20.22 -21.07
C GLU A 168 -10.85 -21.39 -21.73
N ALA A 169 -10.16 -22.24 -22.49
CA ALA A 169 -10.75 -23.44 -23.09
C ALA A 169 -11.31 -24.41 -22.04
N ALA A 170 -10.70 -24.45 -20.84
CA ALA A 170 -11.19 -25.19 -19.69
C ALA A 170 -12.31 -24.48 -18.90
N GLY A 171 -12.78 -23.32 -19.36
CA GLY A 171 -13.83 -22.53 -18.73
C GLY A 171 -13.44 -21.90 -17.38
N SER A 172 -12.14 -21.83 -17.07
CA SER A 172 -11.64 -21.32 -15.78
C SER A 172 -11.35 -19.82 -15.80
N LEU A 173 -11.16 -19.23 -16.99
CA LEU A 173 -10.94 -17.80 -17.21
C LEU A 173 -11.80 -17.30 -18.37
N ARG A 174 -12.03 -15.98 -18.41
CA ARG A 174 -12.61 -15.28 -19.57
C ARG A 174 -11.53 -14.40 -20.17
N GLY A 175 -11.00 -14.79 -21.33
CA GLY A 175 -9.89 -14.11 -21.97
C GLY A 175 -8.58 -14.13 -21.18
N THR A 176 -7.61 -13.34 -21.66
CA THR A 176 -6.31 -13.17 -21.01
C THR A 176 -6.39 -12.11 -19.92
N PRO A 177 -6.03 -12.42 -18.67
CA PRO A 177 -6.06 -11.45 -17.59
C PRO A 177 -5.00 -10.35 -17.82
N VAL A 178 -5.33 -9.11 -17.46
CA VAL A 178 -4.48 -7.94 -17.59
C VAL A 178 -4.24 -7.31 -16.21
N ASP A 179 -3.09 -6.66 -16.06
CA ASP A 179 -2.76 -5.89 -14.86
C ASP A 179 -3.56 -4.55 -14.81
N PRO A 180 -3.51 -3.80 -13.69
CA PRO A 180 -4.24 -2.54 -13.54
C PRO A 180 -3.86 -1.44 -14.52
N LEU A 181 -2.78 -1.61 -15.28
CA LEU A 181 -2.34 -0.69 -16.34
C LEU A 181 -2.71 -1.19 -17.74
N GLY A 182 -3.40 -2.34 -17.83
CA GLY A 182 -3.89 -2.94 -19.06
C GLY A 182 -2.87 -3.81 -19.78
N HIS A 183 -1.70 -4.11 -19.18
CA HIS A 183 -0.76 -5.04 -19.78
C HIS A 183 -1.18 -6.48 -19.48
N PRO A 184 -1.19 -7.39 -20.48
CA PRO A 184 -1.47 -8.79 -20.22
C PRO A 184 -0.46 -9.39 -19.27
N TYR A 185 -0.91 -10.16 -18.27
CA TYR A 185 0.01 -10.98 -17.47
C TYR A 185 0.76 -11.98 -18.36
N ARG A 186 1.81 -12.58 -17.80
CA ARG A 186 2.54 -13.70 -18.42
C ARG A 186 2.47 -14.91 -17.50
N LEU A 187 2.01 -16.03 -18.07
CA LEU A 187 2.10 -17.33 -17.42
C LEU A 187 3.47 -17.94 -17.69
N MET A 188 4.16 -18.34 -16.63
CA MET A 188 5.46 -18.99 -16.66
C MET A 188 5.29 -20.51 -16.75
N GLN A 189 6.33 -21.21 -17.21
CA GLN A 189 6.28 -22.67 -17.40
C GLN A 189 6.10 -23.47 -16.09
N ASP A 190 6.48 -22.87 -14.96
CA ASP A 190 6.30 -23.42 -13.62
C ASP A 190 4.90 -23.12 -13.03
N GLY A 191 4.05 -22.41 -13.78
CA GLY A 191 2.70 -22.04 -13.37
C GLY A 191 2.59 -20.69 -12.66
N HIS A 192 3.70 -19.98 -12.46
CA HIS A 192 3.68 -18.65 -11.87
C HIS A 192 3.14 -17.60 -12.84
N VAL A 193 2.43 -16.62 -12.29
CA VAL A 193 1.86 -15.51 -13.07
C VAL A 193 2.62 -14.24 -12.76
N VAL A 194 3.16 -13.58 -13.78
CA VAL A 194 4.01 -12.39 -13.60
C VAL A 194 3.54 -11.20 -14.44
N VAL A 195 3.79 -9.99 -13.95
CA VAL A 195 3.61 -8.75 -14.71
C VAL A 195 4.67 -8.63 -15.81
N ARG A 196 4.36 -7.87 -16.86
CA ARG A 196 5.31 -7.63 -17.97
C ARG A 196 6.20 -6.42 -17.74
N VAL A 197 5.68 -5.38 -17.10
CA VAL A 197 6.37 -4.11 -16.87
C VAL A 197 6.43 -3.83 -15.37
N PRO A 198 7.24 -4.59 -14.60
CA PRO A 198 7.29 -4.45 -13.14
C PRO A 198 7.72 -3.06 -12.66
N ASP A 199 8.48 -2.31 -13.46
CA ASP A 199 8.90 -0.94 -13.11
C ASP A 199 7.73 0.05 -13.03
N ASP A 200 6.61 -0.21 -13.71
CA ASP A 200 5.41 0.63 -13.66
C ASP A 200 4.48 0.26 -12.49
N LEU A 201 4.78 -0.83 -11.81
CA LEU A 201 4.01 -1.39 -10.70
C LEU A 201 4.96 -1.62 -9.51
N PRO A 202 5.41 -0.56 -8.82
CA PRO A 202 6.23 -0.72 -7.62
C PRO A 202 5.43 -1.39 -6.49
N PHE A 203 6.13 -1.82 -5.43
CA PHE A 203 5.56 -2.37 -4.19
C PHE A 203 4.90 -3.75 -4.29
N LEU A 204 5.03 -4.45 -5.42
CA LEU A 204 4.51 -5.81 -5.59
C LEU A 204 5.10 -6.78 -4.56
N LYS A 205 4.24 -7.61 -3.97
CA LYS A 205 4.66 -8.78 -3.17
C LYS A 205 4.60 -10.06 -3.99
N LYS A 206 3.80 -10.09 -5.06
CA LYS A 206 3.63 -11.23 -5.98
C LYS A 206 3.67 -10.79 -7.43
N GLY A 207 3.93 -11.74 -8.31
CA GLY A 207 3.92 -11.52 -9.76
C GLY A 207 5.12 -10.76 -10.31
N THR A 208 6.18 -10.57 -9.53
CA THR A 208 7.45 -10.05 -10.06
C THR A 208 8.15 -11.12 -10.90
N PRO A 209 8.69 -10.79 -12.09
CA PRO A 209 9.49 -11.72 -12.88
C PRO A 209 10.71 -12.26 -12.11
N PRO A 210 11.14 -13.52 -12.36
CA PRO A 210 12.35 -14.07 -11.76
C PRO A 210 13.57 -13.19 -12.07
N GLY A 211 14.39 -12.90 -11.05
CA GLY A 211 15.58 -12.07 -11.18
C GLY A 211 15.32 -10.56 -11.29
N TYR A 212 14.06 -10.12 -11.15
CA TYR A 212 13.75 -8.69 -11.10
C TYR A 212 14.38 -8.03 -9.86
N VAL A 213 15.02 -6.89 -10.08
CA VAL A 213 15.56 -6.03 -9.02
C VAL A 213 14.88 -4.67 -9.16
N PRO A 214 14.16 -4.19 -8.12
CA PRO A 214 13.49 -2.91 -8.19
C PRO A 214 14.49 -1.75 -8.30
N PRO A 215 14.12 -0.65 -8.99
CA PRO A 215 14.96 0.54 -9.03
C PRO A 215 15.14 1.15 -7.63
N GLN A 216 16.22 1.92 -7.43
CA GLN A 216 16.48 2.60 -6.15
C GLN A 216 15.40 3.59 -5.75
N THR A 217 14.73 4.19 -6.73
CA THR A 217 13.60 5.09 -6.53
C THR A 217 12.40 4.53 -7.28
N PRO A 218 11.29 4.21 -6.60
CA PRO A 218 10.08 3.74 -7.25
C PRO A 218 9.55 4.75 -8.27
N LYS A 219 9.11 4.25 -9.43
CA LYS A 219 8.42 5.05 -10.42
C LYS A 219 6.95 5.18 -10.01
N LEU A 220 6.56 6.38 -9.57
CA LEU A 220 5.18 6.69 -9.26
C LEU A 220 4.50 7.30 -10.48
N LEU A 221 3.59 6.55 -11.11
CA LEU A 221 2.79 7.06 -12.22
C LEU A 221 1.75 8.07 -11.73
N PRO A 222 1.51 9.16 -12.48
CA PRO A 222 0.42 10.10 -12.20
C PRO A 222 -0.95 9.40 -12.08
N THR A 223 -1.86 10.07 -11.39
CA THR A 223 -3.22 9.56 -11.14
C THR A 223 -4.24 10.14 -12.11
N ASP A 224 -3.85 11.16 -12.88
CA ASP A 224 -4.62 11.89 -13.88
C ASP A 224 -3.80 12.07 -15.17
#